data_AF-A0A4C1XPK5-F1
#
_entry.id   AF-A0A4C1XPK5-F1
#
_cell.length_a   1.000
_cell.length_b   1.000
_cell.length_c   1.000
_cell.angle_alpha   90.00
_cell.angle_beta   90.00
_cell.angle_gamma   90.00
#
_symmetry.space_group_name_H-M   'P 1'
#
loop_
_entity.id
_entity.type
_entity.pdbx_description
1 polymer ?
#
loop_
_entity_poly.entity_id
_entity_poly.type
_entity_poly.pdbx_seq_one_letter_code
_entity_poly.pdbx_strand_id
1 'polypeptide(L)'
;MLEHCQRAMERSMIGIKKEDKIQNTVIRSKTKVTDVLTRIDSLKWRWTGHMLRGTQEKWSNIITDGYPREGRRNRGRLTAGPKWRRVARDRVQWKLLEEVFAKRHTELRDIL
;
A
#
# COMPACT_ATOMS: atom_id res chain seq x y z
N MET A 1 -7.98 -10.05 -8.33
CA MET A 1 -9.43 -9.85 -8.02
C MET A 1 -9.82 -8.38 -7.94
N LEU A 2 -9.46 -7.63 -6.89
CA LEU A 2 -9.92 -6.24 -6.70
C LEU A 2 -9.57 -5.29 -7.86
N GLU A 3 -8.35 -5.40 -8.39
CA GLU A 3 -7.94 -4.60 -9.55
C GLU A 3 -8.83 -4.88 -10.77
N HIS A 4 -9.16 -6.15 -11.03
CA HIS A 4 -10.00 -6.54 -12.16
C HIS A 4 -11.43 -5.99 -12.03
N CYS A 5 -11.98 -6.02 -10.81
CA CYS A 5 -13.26 -5.37 -10.51
C CYS A 5 -13.18 -3.87 -10.77
N GLN A 6 -12.12 -3.20 -10.32
CA GLN A 6 -11.89 -1.78 -10.63
C GLN A 6 -11.84 -1.54 -12.14
N ARG A 7 -11.14 -2.38 -12.91
CA ARG A 7 -11.06 -2.27 -14.38
C ARG A 7 -12.41 -2.39 -15.08
N ALA A 8 -13.31 -3.22 -14.54
CA ALA A 8 -14.66 -3.36 -15.07
C ALA A 8 -15.51 -2.14 -14.73
N MET A 9 -15.42 -1.63 -13.50
CA MET A 9 -16.13 -0.43 -13.08
C MET A 9 -15.67 0.82 -13.86
N GLU A 10 -14.35 1.02 -14.00
CA GLU A 10 -13.77 2.14 -14.76
C GLU A 10 -14.28 2.20 -16.20
N ARG A 11 -14.45 1.03 -16.85
CA ARG A 11 -15.05 0.92 -18.19
C ARG A 11 -16.52 1.31 -18.21
N SER A 12 -17.28 0.81 -17.24
CA SER A 12 -18.72 1.10 -17.12
C SER A 12 -18.98 2.60 -16.92
N MET A 13 -18.16 3.26 -16.08
CA MET A 13 -18.27 4.71 -15.80
C MET A 13 -18.19 5.60 -17.05
N ILE A 14 -17.47 5.15 -18.08
CA ILE A 14 -17.25 5.90 -19.33
C ILE A 14 -17.91 5.25 -20.55
N GLY A 15 -18.73 4.21 -20.33
CA GLY A 15 -19.50 3.53 -21.38
C GLY A 15 -18.67 2.72 -22.38
N ILE A 16 -17.45 2.28 -22.03
CA ILE A 16 -16.55 1.56 -22.95
C ILE A 16 -16.71 0.04 -22.80
N LYS A 17 -16.84 -0.65 -23.93
CA LYS A 17 -16.88 -2.11 -24.00
C LYS A 17 -15.47 -2.70 -24.17
N LYS A 18 -15.32 -4.00 -23.89
CA LYS A 18 -14.06 -4.71 -24.15
C LYS A 18 -13.73 -4.79 -25.65
N GLU A 19 -14.76 -4.80 -26.49
CA GLU A 19 -14.68 -4.83 -27.96
C GLU A 19 -13.97 -3.60 -28.54
N ASP A 20 -14.07 -2.44 -27.87
CA ASP A 20 -13.42 -1.19 -28.31
C ASP A 20 -11.89 -1.28 -28.23
N LYS A 21 -11.33 -2.32 -27.58
CA LYS A 21 -9.90 -2.60 -27.44
C LYS A 21 -9.07 -1.39 -26.95
N ILE A 22 -9.71 -0.50 -26.18
CA ILE A 22 -9.05 0.68 -25.61
C ILE A 22 -8.12 0.24 -24.47
N GLN A 23 -6.91 0.79 -24.47
CA GLN A 23 -5.91 0.51 -23.44
C GLN A 23 -6.37 0.98 -22.06
N ASN A 24 -6.05 0.18 -21.03
CA ASN A 24 -6.36 0.51 -19.64
C ASN A 24 -5.74 1.84 -19.19
N THR A 25 -4.55 2.19 -19.71
CA THR A 25 -3.86 3.46 -19.43
C THR A 25 -4.70 4.67 -19.84
N VAL A 26 -5.35 4.61 -20.99
CA VAL A 26 -6.26 5.64 -21.51
C VAL A 26 -7.55 5.70 -20.69
N ILE A 27 -8.10 4.55 -20.30
CA ILE A 27 -9.29 4.50 -19.44
C ILE A 27 -9.00 5.17 -18.09
N ARG A 28 -7.87 4.84 -17.47
CA ARG A 28 -7.43 5.44 -16.19
C ARG A 28 -7.15 6.93 -16.29
N SER A 29 -6.56 7.40 -17.39
CA SER A 29 -6.27 8.84 -17.54
C SER A 29 -7.54 9.68 -17.64
N LYS A 30 -8.62 9.10 -18.19
CA LYS A 30 -9.96 9.71 -18.24
C LYS A 30 -10.69 9.66 -16.89
N THR A 31 -10.71 8.51 -16.22
CA THR A 31 -11.46 8.34 -14.97
C THR A 31 -10.78 8.97 -13.76
N LYS A 32 -9.44 9.05 -13.75
CA LYS A 32 -8.62 9.57 -12.65
C LYS A 32 -8.93 8.93 -11.28
N VAL A 33 -9.45 7.70 -11.28
CA VAL A 33 -9.76 6.95 -10.07
C VAL A 33 -8.46 6.48 -9.41
N THR A 34 -8.37 6.66 -8.09
CA THR A 34 -7.23 6.18 -7.31
C THR A 34 -7.11 4.65 -7.41
N ASP A 35 -5.89 4.18 -7.58
CA ASP A 35 -5.63 2.74 -7.68
C ASP A 35 -5.98 2.00 -6.38
N VAL A 36 -6.77 0.93 -6.47
CA VAL A 36 -7.19 0.13 -5.32
C VAL A 36 -6.01 -0.52 -4.61
N LEU A 37 -4.99 -0.95 -5.34
CA LEU A 37 -3.82 -1.61 -4.76
C LEU A 37 -2.95 -0.62 -3.99
N THR A 38 -2.73 0.58 -4.55
CA THR A 38 -2.10 1.69 -3.83
C THR A 38 -2.90 2.06 -2.58
N ARG A 39 -4.24 2.10 -2.67
CA ARG A 39 -5.10 2.38 -1.52
C ARG A 39 -4.97 1.31 -0.43
N ILE A 40 -4.89 0.04 -0.82
CA ILE A 40 -4.68 -1.08 0.11
C ILE A 40 -3.35 -0.93 0.85
N ASP A 41 -2.27 -0.56 0.16
CA ASP A 41 -0.96 -0.39 0.79
C ASP A 41 -0.95 0.77 1.78
N SER A 42 -1.52 1.91 1.39
CA SER A 42 -1.73 3.05 2.29
C SER A 42 -2.49 2.65 3.55
N LEU A 43 -3.56 1.85 3.42
CA LEU A 43 -4.33 1.37 4.56
C LEU A 43 -3.52 0.42 5.44
N LYS A 44 -2.74 -0.50 4.85
CA LYS A 44 -1.83 -1.38 5.59
C LYS A 44 -0.81 -0.55 6.38
N TRP A 45 -0.19 0.45 5.74
CA TRP A 45 0.78 1.34 6.39
C TRP A 45 0.19 2.12 7.56
N ARG A 46 -1.01 2.68 7.37
CA ARG A 46 -1.73 3.39 8.43
C ARG A 46 -2.11 2.48 9.59
N TRP A 47 -2.58 1.28 9.29
CA TRP A 47 -2.92 0.27 10.28
C TRP A 47 -1.70 -0.12 11.12
N THR A 48 -0.56 -0.38 10.49
CA THR A 48 0.72 -0.66 11.17
C THR A 48 1.13 0.49 12.09
N GLY A 49 1.05 1.73 11.64
CA GLY A 49 1.35 2.88 12.49
C GLY A 49 0.38 3.01 13.67
N HIS A 50 -0.93 2.81 13.44
CA HIS A 50 -1.94 2.87 14.50
C HIS A 50 -1.67 1.83 15.58
N MET A 51 -1.37 0.61 15.15
CA MET A 51 -1.03 -0.51 16.00
C MET A 51 0.17 -0.24 16.92
N LEU A 52 1.29 0.23 16.37
CA LEU A 52 2.52 0.48 17.13
C LEU A 52 2.42 1.63 18.13
N ARG A 53 1.45 2.52 17.93
CA ARG A 53 1.15 3.62 18.85
C ARG A 53 0.22 3.20 19.99
N GLY A 54 -0.38 2.01 19.90
CA GLY A 54 -1.19 1.46 20.98
C GLY A 54 -0.33 1.17 22.20
N THR A 55 -0.77 1.63 23.37
CA THR A 55 -0.07 1.48 24.65
C THR A 55 -0.18 0.05 25.20
N GLN A 56 -1.20 -0.70 24.80
CA GLN A 56 -1.41 -2.07 25.24
C GLN A 56 -0.53 -3.02 24.43
N GLU A 57 0.14 -3.92 25.14
CA GLU A 57 0.93 -4.99 24.55
C GLU A 57 0.00 -6.08 24.01
N LYS A 58 -0.46 -5.89 22.78
CA LYS A 58 -1.31 -6.84 22.07
C LYS A 58 -0.43 -7.87 21.35
N TRP A 59 -0.91 -9.11 21.22
CA TRP A 59 -0.27 -10.14 20.38
C TRP A 59 0.09 -9.64 18.99
N SER A 60 -0.80 -8.81 18.44
CA SER A 60 -0.60 -8.19 17.15
C SER A 60 0.61 -7.24 17.13
N ASN A 61 0.94 -6.55 18.25
CA ASN A 61 2.16 -5.76 18.38
C ASN A 61 3.38 -6.66 18.32
N ILE A 62 3.40 -7.79 19.03
CA ILE A 62 4.53 -8.74 19.01
C ILE A 62 4.78 -9.27 17.58
N ILE A 63 3.71 -9.65 16.87
CA ILE A 63 3.79 -10.13 15.49
C ILE A 63 4.26 -9.04 14.53
N THR A 64 3.72 -7.83 14.66
CA THR A 64 4.05 -6.67 13.81
C THR A 64 5.46 -6.17 14.07
N ASP A 65 5.85 -6.17 15.34
CA ASP A 65 7.14 -5.72 15.82
C ASP A 65 8.26 -6.67 15.36
N GLY A 66 7.98 -7.98 15.45
CA GLY A 66 8.67 -9.04 14.71
C GLY A 66 10.16 -8.77 14.57
N TYR A 67 10.84 -8.53 15.69
CA TYR A 67 12.27 -8.25 15.72
C TYR A 67 13.01 -9.54 15.35
N PRO A 68 13.59 -9.65 14.14
CA PRO A 68 14.33 -10.85 13.80
C PRO A 68 15.71 -10.70 14.41
N ARG A 69 15.99 -11.42 15.49
CA ARG A 69 17.35 -11.47 16.03
C ARG A 69 18.31 -12.16 15.05
N GLU A 70 17.79 -13.02 14.15
CA GLU A 70 18.61 -13.85 13.25
C GLU A 70 18.09 -14.00 11.79
N GLY A 71 16.95 -13.40 11.41
CA GLY A 71 16.31 -13.65 10.10
C GLY A 71 16.23 -12.45 9.16
N ARG A 72 16.65 -12.61 7.90
CA ARG A 72 16.44 -11.60 6.84
C ARG A 72 14.97 -11.65 6.37
N ARG A 73 14.18 -10.62 6.72
CA ARG A 73 12.81 -10.43 6.20
C ARG A 73 12.81 -9.53 4.95
N ASN A 74 11.80 -9.71 4.09
CA ASN A 74 11.69 -8.99 2.83
C ASN A 74 11.63 -7.46 2.98
N ARG A 75 12.13 -6.78 1.95
CA ARG A 75 12.57 -5.38 1.86
C ARG A 75 11.55 -4.28 2.23
N GLY A 76 10.28 -4.60 2.49
CA GLY A 76 9.22 -3.61 2.77
C GLY A 76 9.42 -2.79 4.07
N ARG A 77 10.19 -3.30 5.03
CA ARG A 77 10.53 -2.58 6.29
C ARG A 77 11.70 -1.59 6.14
N LEU A 78 12.37 -1.57 4.97
CA LEU A 78 13.48 -0.63 4.72
C LEU A 78 12.99 0.81 4.53
N THR A 79 11.74 1.04 4.11
CA THR A 79 11.22 2.39 3.84
C THR A 79 11.29 3.31 5.07
N ALA A 80 11.09 2.77 6.28
CA ALA A 80 11.22 3.52 7.54
C ALA A 80 12.54 3.22 8.30
N GLY A 81 13.39 2.36 7.75
CA GLY A 81 14.71 2.02 8.30
C GLY A 81 14.71 1.26 9.64
N PRO A 82 15.90 1.03 10.23
CA PRO A 82 16.05 0.26 11.47
C PRO A 82 15.32 0.84 12.68
N LYS A 83 15.16 2.18 12.72
CA LYS A 83 14.49 2.91 13.81
C LYS A 83 12.99 3.11 13.55
N TRP A 84 12.39 2.31 12.67
CA TRP A 84 10.99 2.45 12.23
C TRP A 84 9.96 2.55 13.37
N ARG A 85 10.17 1.90 14.54
CA ARG A 85 9.29 2.07 15.71
C ARG A 85 9.21 3.51 16.20
N ARG A 86 10.36 4.20 16.24
CA ARG A 86 10.43 5.61 16.65
C ARG A 86 9.77 6.49 15.59
N VAL A 87 10.05 6.20 14.33
CA VAL A 87 9.45 6.88 13.16
C VAL A 87 7.92 6.70 13.14
N ALA A 88 7.41 5.53 13.51
CA ALA A 88 5.97 5.25 13.57
C ALA A 88 5.23 6.02 14.68
N ARG A 89 5.94 6.48 15.72
CA ARG A 89 5.33 7.34 16.75
C ARG A 89 5.08 8.76 16.23
N ASP A 90 5.98 9.26 15.39
CA ASP A 90 5.81 10.54 14.72
C ASP A 90 4.76 10.39 13.58
N ARG A 91 3.59 11.00 13.77
CA ARG A 91 2.50 10.93 12.79
C ARG A 91 2.83 11.65 11.49
N VAL A 92 3.62 12.73 11.56
CA VAL A 92 3.99 13.52 10.38
C VAL A 92 5.00 12.72 9.57
N GLN A 93 6.05 12.22 10.22
CA GLN A 93 7.06 11.41 9.56
C GLN A 93 6.47 10.10 9.01
N TRP A 94 5.59 9.44 9.76
CA TRP A 94 4.92 8.21 9.32
C TRP A 94 4.02 8.44 8.10
N LYS A 95 3.31 9.59 8.05
CA LYS A 95 2.47 9.95 6.90
C LYS A 95 3.31 10.25 5.66
N LEU A 96 4.44 10.93 5.80
CA LEU A 96 5.35 11.20 4.68
C LEU A 96 5.86 9.90 4.02
N LEU A 97 6.16 8.88 4.83
CA LEU A 97 6.63 7.60 4.35
C LEU A 97 5.53 6.72 3.73
N GLU A 98 4.25 7.04 3.94
CA GLU A 98 3.12 6.31 3.38
C GLU A 98 3.17 6.31 1.84
N GLU A 99 3.45 7.47 1.24
CA GLU A 99 3.52 7.65 -0.21
C GLU A 99 4.69 6.88 -0.82
N VAL A 100 5.86 6.95 -0.18
CA VAL A 100 7.07 6.21 -0.60
C VAL A 100 6.83 4.71 -0.51
N PHE A 101 6.18 4.25 0.56
CA PHE A 101 5.85 2.85 0.76
C PHE A 101 4.90 2.35 -0.33
N ALA A 102 3.80 3.07 -0.57
CA ALA A 102 2.79 2.68 -1.55
C ALA A 102 3.38 2.67 -2.97
N LYS A 103 4.15 3.71 -3.35
CA LYS A 103 4.81 3.77 -4.67
C LYS A 103 5.77 2.60 -4.88
N ARG A 104 6.61 2.30 -3.88
CA ARG A 104 7.57 1.19 -3.97
C ARG A 104 6.89 -0.17 -4.11
N HIS A 105 5.78 -0.37 -3.41
CA HIS A 105 4.99 -1.61 -3.50
C HIS A 105 4.26 -1.75 -4.84
N THR A 106 3.89 -0.63 -5.48
CA THR A 106 3.41 -0.65 -6.87
C THR A 106 4.52 -1.07 -7.82
N GLU A 107 5.70 -0.42 -7.77
CA GLU A 107 6.85 -0.76 -8.62
C GLU A 107 7.26 -2.24 -8.51
N LEU A 108 7.29 -2.79 -7.30
CA LEU A 108 7.63 -4.20 -7.09
C LEU A 108 6.60 -5.18 -7.66
N ARG A 109 5.34 -4.76 -7.80
CA ARG A 109 4.29 -5.58 -8.42
C ARG A 109 4.32 -5.53 -9.94
N ASP A 110 4.86 -4.47 -10.51
CA ASP A 110 5.00 -4.34 -11.96
C ASP A 110 6.24 -5.10 -12.51
N ILE A 111 7.20 -5.45 -11.65
CA ILE A 111 8.44 -6.17 -12.01
C ILE A 111 8.28 -7.71 -11.95
N LEU A 112 7.29 -8.21 -11.20
CA LEU A 112 7.03 -9.65 -11.00
C LEU A 112 5.87 -10.12 -11.88
#